data_AF-A0A7L6CE90-F1
#
_entry.id   AF-A0A7L6CE90-F1
#
_cell.length_a   1.000
_cell.length_b   1.000
_cell.length_c   1.000
_cell.angle_alpha   90.00
_cell.angle_beta   90.00
_cell.angle_gamma   90.00
#
_symmetry.space_group_name_H-M   'P 1'
#
loop_
_entity.id
_entity.type
_entity.pdbx_description
1 polymer ?
#
loop_
_entity_poly.entity_id
_entity_poly.type
_entity_poly.pdbx_seq_one_letter_code
_entity_poly.pdbx_strand_id
1 'polypeptide(L)'
;MELEEQIMGIIINAGQSRSLCFEALHSAKAGDFADADEKMKQAQHFAREAHLVQTQLIEADEGEGKTKMTLVMVHAQDHLMTSILAKELVTELLDIYRTRH
;
A
#
# COMPACT_ATOMS: atom_id res chain seq x y z
N MET A 1 5.55 -15.25 14.61
CA MET A 1 5.00 -13.90 14.87
C MET A 1 3.62 -14.09 15.44
N GLU A 2 3.27 -13.36 16.48
CA GLU A 2 1.87 -13.30 16.91
C GLU A 2 1.01 -12.65 15.82
N LEU A 3 -0.26 -13.02 15.74
CA LEU A 3 -1.21 -12.49 14.77
C LEU A 3 -1.26 -10.94 14.81
N GLU A 4 -1.13 -10.36 16.00
CA GLU A 4 -1.11 -8.90 16.20
C GLU A 4 0.12 -8.25 15.53
N GLU A 5 1.27 -8.90 15.57
CA GLU A 5 2.51 -8.41 14.95
C GLU A 5 2.39 -8.40 13.41
N GLN A 6 1.75 -9.42 12.84
CA GLN A 6 1.46 -9.47 11.40
C GLN A 6 0.48 -8.37 10.98
N ILE A 7 -0.59 -8.17 11.75
CA ILE A 7 -1.59 -7.12 11.52
C ILE A 7 -0.94 -5.73 11.59
N MET A 8 -0.09 -5.49 12.59
CA MET A 8 0.65 -4.23 12.70
C MET A 8 1.62 -4.03 11.53
N GLY A 9 2.27 -5.10 11.07
CA GLY A 9 3.11 -5.09 9.87
C GLY A 9 2.35 -4.63 8.63
N ILE A 10 1.11 -5.09 8.44
CA ILE A 10 0.24 -4.62 7.34
C ILE A 10 -0.01 -3.12 7.47
N ILE A 11 -0.43 -2.63 8.65
CA ILE A 11 -0.78 -1.21 8.85
C ILE A 11 0.42 -0.31 8.57
N ILE A 12 1.59 -0.66 9.09
CA ILE A 12 2.82 0.13 8.92
C ILE A 12 3.22 0.19 7.44
N ASN A 13 3.30 -0.98 6.79
CA ASN A 13 3.73 -1.05 5.39
C ASN A 13 2.71 -0.39 4.44
N ALA A 14 1.41 -0.59 4.67
CA ALA A 14 0.36 0.07 3.89
C ALA A 14 0.39 1.60 4.09
N GLY A 15 0.56 2.06 5.33
CA GLY A 15 0.69 3.47 5.65
C GLY A 15 1.89 4.11 4.95
N GLN A 16 3.05 3.44 4.99
CA GLN A 16 4.28 3.93 4.37
C GLN A 16 4.19 3.96 2.84
N SER A 17 3.62 2.90 2.23
CA SER A 17 3.32 2.86 0.79
C SER A 17 2.44 4.04 0.37
N ARG A 18 1.33 4.28 1.11
CA ARG A 18 0.42 5.38 0.82
C ARG A 18 1.11 6.74 0.94
N SER A 19 1.89 6.98 1.99
CA SER A 19 2.63 8.23 2.16
C SER A 19 3.57 8.49 0.97
N LEU A 20 4.36 7.49 0.58
CA LEU A 20 5.26 7.57 -0.56
C LEU A 20 4.54 7.86 -1.88
N CYS A 21 3.33 7.30 -2.10
CA CYS A 21 2.52 7.63 -3.27
C CYS A 21 2.14 9.12 -3.30
N PHE A 22 1.70 9.68 -2.17
CA PHE A 22 1.34 11.10 -2.11
C PHE A 22 2.55 12.02 -2.19
N GLU A 23 3.71 11.61 -1.67
CA GLU A 23 4.97 12.32 -1.86
C GLU A 23 5.41 12.29 -3.33
N ALA A 24 5.29 11.16 -4.02
CA ALA A 24 5.58 11.06 -5.46
C ALA A 24 4.69 12.01 -6.28
N LEU A 25 3.40 12.05 -5.95
CA LEU A 25 2.46 12.98 -6.57
C LEU A 25 2.86 14.45 -6.31
N HIS A 26 3.39 14.77 -5.13
CA HIS A 26 3.88 16.11 -4.82
C HIS A 26 5.12 16.46 -5.66
N SER A 27 6.07 15.55 -5.79
CA SER A 27 7.28 15.73 -6.62
C SER A 27 6.93 15.94 -8.09
N ALA A 28 6.00 15.16 -8.64
CA ALA A 28 5.55 15.34 -10.02
C ALA A 28 4.81 16.64 -10.26
N LYS A 29 4.04 17.14 -9.28
CA LYS A 29 3.44 18.49 -9.35
C LYS A 29 4.49 19.60 -9.40
N ALA A 30 5.68 19.36 -8.86
CA ALA A 30 6.82 20.27 -8.96
C ALA A 30 7.68 20.05 -10.22
N GLY A 31 7.32 19.09 -11.07
CA GLY A 31 8.07 18.71 -12.27
C GLY A 31 9.25 17.76 -12.03
N ASP A 32 9.46 17.31 -10.79
CA ASP A 32 10.51 16.35 -10.45
C ASP A 32 10.00 14.91 -10.61
N PHE A 33 9.98 14.45 -11.86
CA PHE A 33 9.54 13.10 -12.20
C PHE A 33 10.53 12.01 -11.78
N ALA A 34 11.82 12.33 -11.65
CA ALA A 34 12.82 11.36 -11.24
C ALA A 34 12.63 10.96 -9.77
N ASP A 35 12.41 11.94 -8.90
CA ASP A 35 12.07 11.70 -7.49
C ASP A 35 10.69 11.05 -7.33
N ALA A 36 9.71 11.42 -8.17
CA ALA A 36 8.41 10.77 -8.19
C ALA A 36 8.53 9.26 -8.51
N ASP A 37 9.32 8.89 -9.52
CA ASP A 37 9.53 7.48 -9.89
C ASP A 37 10.23 6.68 -8.79
N GLU A 38 11.21 7.29 -8.12
CA GLU A 38 11.92 6.65 -7.03
C GLU A 38 10.99 6.38 -5.84
N LYS A 39 10.17 7.38 -5.46
CA LYS A 39 9.15 7.21 -4.42
C LYS A 39 8.10 6.17 -4.78
N MET A 40 7.66 6.10 -6.04
CA MET A 40 6.72 5.06 -6.49
C MET A 40 7.33 3.66 -6.42
N LYS A 41 8.62 3.49 -6.72
CA LYS A 41 9.32 2.20 -6.54
C LYS A 41 9.36 1.80 -5.06
N GLN A 42 9.65 2.73 -4.17
CA GLN A 42 9.64 2.48 -2.73
C GLN A 42 8.23 2.16 -2.23
N ALA A 43 7.21 2.91 -2.67
CA ALA A 43 5.81 2.62 -2.34
C ALA A 43 5.42 1.20 -2.75
N GLN A 44 5.80 0.81 -3.97
CA GLN A 44 5.55 -0.53 -4.50
C GLN A 44 6.28 -1.63 -3.69
N HIS A 45 7.44 -1.35 -3.10
CA HIS A 45 8.10 -2.29 -2.18
C HIS A 45 7.26 -2.51 -0.92
N PHE A 46 6.89 -1.45 -0.20
CA PHE A 46 6.08 -1.57 1.02
C PHE A 46 4.69 -2.15 0.76
N ALA A 47 4.05 -1.81 -0.37
CA ALA A 47 2.79 -2.40 -0.78
C ALA A 47 2.89 -3.92 -0.95
N ARG A 48 3.99 -4.41 -1.54
CA ARG A 48 4.24 -5.85 -1.68
C ARG A 48 4.43 -6.54 -0.34
N GLU A 49 5.20 -5.95 0.57
CA GLU A 49 5.40 -6.50 1.93
C GLU A 49 4.06 -6.64 2.66
N ALA A 50 3.21 -5.60 2.64
CA ALA A 50 1.88 -5.66 3.24
C ALA A 50 0.99 -6.72 2.57
N HIS A 51 1.00 -6.78 1.24
CA HIS A 51 0.20 -7.73 0.48
C HIS A 51 0.63 -9.18 0.71
N LEU A 52 1.92 -9.46 0.87
CA LEU A 52 2.42 -10.80 1.18
C LEU A 52 1.86 -11.32 2.50
N VAL A 53 1.84 -10.47 3.54
CA VAL A 53 1.23 -10.83 4.82
C VAL A 53 -0.28 -11.04 4.67
N GLN A 54 -0.97 -10.21 3.90
CA GLN A 54 -2.39 -10.43 3.60
C GLN A 54 -2.64 -11.77 2.90
N THR A 55 -1.83 -12.14 1.91
CA THR A 55 -1.92 -13.43 1.22
C THR A 55 -1.77 -14.59 2.20
N GLN A 56 -0.77 -14.54 3.09
CA GLN A 56 -0.56 -15.57 4.12
C GLN A 56 -1.76 -15.69 5.06
N LEU A 57 -2.39 -14.57 5.44
CA LEU A 57 -3.59 -14.59 6.29
C LEU A 57 -4.80 -15.22 5.57
N ILE A 58 -4.96 -14.98 4.27
CA ILE A 58 -6.02 -15.59 3.46
C ILE A 58 -5.77 -17.10 3.29
N GLU A 59 -4.53 -17.50 3.03
CA GLU A 59 -4.15 -18.92 2.93
C GLU A 59 -4.40 -19.67 4.24
N ALA A 60 -4.06 -19.05 5.38
CA ALA A 60 -4.29 -19.62 6.70
C ALA A 60 -5.78 -19.75 7.06
N ASP A 61 -6.64 -18.93 6.46
CA ASP A 61 -8.09 -19.04 6.61
C ASP A 61 -8.67 -20.25 5.85
N GLU A 62 -7.90 -20.83 4.92
CA GLU A 62 -8.30 -21.88 3.97
C GLU A 62 -9.60 -21.57 3.21
N GLY A 63 -10.03 -20.30 3.20
CA GLY A 63 -11.33 -19.87 2.67
C GLY A 63 -12.55 -20.37 3.45
N GLU A 64 -12.35 -20.97 4.64
CA GLU A 64 -13.42 -21.50 5.48
C GLU A 64 -13.77 -20.58 6.67
N GLY A 65 -13.14 -19.40 6.80
CA GLY A 65 -13.38 -18.49 7.92
C GLY A 65 -12.82 -19.00 9.26
N LYS A 66 -11.73 -19.79 9.21
CA LYS A 66 -11.05 -20.34 10.40
C LYS A 66 -10.30 -19.27 11.19
N THR A 67 -9.89 -18.18 10.54
CA THR A 67 -9.19 -17.07 11.17
C THR A 67 -10.19 -16.13 11.82
N LYS A 68 -10.00 -15.88 13.12
CA LYS A 68 -10.86 -14.96 13.88
C LYS A 68 -10.68 -13.53 13.36
N MET A 69 -11.69 -13.02 12.65
CA MET A 69 -11.74 -11.63 12.22
C MET A 69 -11.91 -10.71 13.44
N THR A 70 -10.96 -9.80 13.65
CA THR A 70 -11.00 -8.77 14.70
C THR A 70 -11.13 -7.38 14.08
N LEU A 71 -11.57 -6.39 14.87
CA LEU A 71 -11.63 -4.99 14.41
C LEU A 71 -10.28 -4.48 13.90
N VAL A 72 -9.18 -4.88 14.54
CA VAL A 72 -7.83 -4.47 14.13
C VAL A 72 -7.42 -5.13 12.81
N MET A 73 -7.84 -6.37 12.56
CA MET A 73 -7.61 -7.04 11.28
C MET A 73 -8.37 -6.38 10.14
N VAL A 74 -9.65 -6.04 10.35
CA VAL A 74 -10.45 -5.27 9.38
C VAL A 74 -9.77 -3.93 9.10
N HIS A 75 -9.34 -3.21 10.15
CA HIS A 75 -8.63 -1.95 10.00
C HIS A 75 -7.33 -2.07 9.20
N ALA A 76 -6.57 -3.14 9.40
CA ALA A 76 -5.36 -3.40 8.63
C ALA A 76 -5.67 -3.65 7.14
N GLN A 77 -6.72 -4.41 6.84
CA GLN A 77 -7.18 -4.62 5.47
C GLN A 77 -7.66 -3.31 4.82
N ASP A 78 -8.37 -2.45 5.56
CA ASP A 78 -8.79 -1.12 5.08
C ASP A 78 -7.58 -0.26 4.68
N HIS A 79 -6.52 -0.23 5.51
CA HIS A 79 -5.28 0.48 5.19
C HIS A 79 -4.63 -0.06 3.93
N LEU A 80 -4.53 -1.38 3.80
CA LEU A 80 -3.91 -2.02 2.66
C LEU A 80 -4.68 -1.74 1.36
N MET A 81 -5.98 -1.98 1.34
CA MET A 81 -6.79 -1.78 0.13
C MET A 81 -6.84 -0.31 -0.28
N THR A 82 -6.97 0.62 0.68
CA THR A 82 -6.92 2.05 0.36
C THR A 82 -5.53 2.51 -0.10
N SER A 83 -4.45 1.91 0.42
CA SER A 83 -3.09 2.17 -0.08
C SER A 83 -2.90 1.66 -1.51
N ILE A 84 -3.43 0.48 -1.84
CA ILE A 84 -3.32 -0.09 -3.20
C ILE A 84 -4.06 0.81 -4.19
N LEU A 85 -5.30 1.18 -3.88
CA LEU A 85 -6.08 2.10 -4.70
C LEU A 85 -5.38 3.46 -4.86
N ALA A 86 -4.82 4.01 -3.78
CA ALA A 86 -4.07 5.26 -3.85
C ALA A 86 -2.87 5.17 -4.80
N LYS A 87 -2.13 4.05 -4.79
CA LYS A 87 -1.01 3.82 -5.69
C LYS A 87 -1.45 3.76 -7.15
N GLU A 88 -2.53 3.04 -7.46
CA GLU A 88 -3.08 2.95 -8.81
C GLU A 88 -3.50 4.33 -9.32
N LEU A 89 -4.27 5.07 -8.52
CA LEU A 89 -4.71 6.41 -8.87
C LEU A 89 -3.55 7.39 -9.03
N VAL A 90 -2.56 7.36 -8.13
CA VAL A 90 -1.38 8.21 -8.22
C VAL A 90 -0.60 7.89 -9.50
N THR A 91 -0.46 6.62 -9.87
CA THR A 91 0.24 6.23 -11.11
C THR A 91 -0.40 6.89 -12.34
N GLU A 92 -1.73 6.81 -12.47
CA GLU A 92 -2.46 7.48 -13.54
C GLU A 92 -2.31 9.01 -13.49
N LEU A 93 -2.31 9.60 -12.29
CA LEU A 93 -2.10 11.03 -12.13
C LEU A 93 -0.69 11.46 -12.57
N LEU A 94 0.34 10.67 -12.27
CA LEU A 94 1.72 10.94 -12.71
C LEU A 94 1.81 10.98 -14.24
N ASP A 95 1.14 10.06 -14.92
CA ASP A 95 1.11 10.03 -16.39
C ASP A 95 0.37 11.24 -16.97
N ILE A 96 -0.72 11.69 -16.32
CA ILE A 96 -1.38 12.95 -16.68
C ILE A 96 -0.45 14.15 -16.47
N TYR A 97 0.33 14.20 -15.38
CA TYR A 97 1.27 15.29 -15.15
C TYR A 97 2.42 15.31 -16.18
N ARG A 98 2.90 14.14 -16.60
CA ARG A 98 3.93 14.00 -17.64
C ARG A 98 3.49 14.48 -19.01
N THR A 99 2.20 14.37 -19.34
CA THR A 99 1.65 14.81 -20.64
C THR A 99 1.29 16.30 -20.68
N ARG A 100 1.22 16.96 -19.52
CA ARG A 100 0.91 18.40 -19.39
C ARG A 100 2.15 19.29 -19.36
N HIS A 101 3.33 18.71 -19.17
CA HIS A 101 4.63 19.39 -19.25
C HIS A 101 5.34 19.05 -20.56
#